data_AF-A0A0S7XPZ8-F1
#
_entry.id   AF-A0A0S7XPZ8-F1
#
_cell.length_a   1.000
_cell.length_b   1.000
_cell.length_c   1.000
_cell.angle_alpha   90.00
_cell.angle_beta   90.00
_cell.angle_gamma   90.00
#
_symmetry.space_group_name_H-M   'P 1'
#
loop_
_entity.id
_entity.type
_entity.pdbx_description
1 polymer ?
#
loop_
_entity_poly.entity_id
_entity_poly.type
_entity_poly.pdbx_seq_one_letter_code
_entity_poly.pdbx_strand_id
1 'polypeptide(L)'
;MPKLITMTTEVNRRVMEMVVFPIIKALYYPDGTEIHKLIGTGFFLSSKGFFLSARHVFQGRGSALDLEDAKSLAVYCVHSVHIKRKPVARYIDVASIKTRKDTDIAGGYVETNQFGKGDNSITEEEMRNTAHFNYTTIKDIPVGTGIWTVAYPLAVVNSLEKGGIHIYSKSDMYKGKITKHYPEGRDRGLLSWPAYETDMEIKGGASGGPVFISGSGGVAFAVNCTGIDPHCVSYVSSFAPLVSNSSK
;
A
#
# COMPACT_ATOMS: atom_id res chain seq x y z
N MET A 1 19.85 -21.57 8.21
CA MET A 1 18.58 -22.24 7.86
C MET A 1 17.59 -21.18 7.40
N PRO A 2 16.76 -21.43 6.37
CA PRO A 2 15.73 -20.46 5.96
C PRO A 2 14.72 -20.27 7.12
N LYS A 3 14.43 -19.02 7.48
CA LYS A 3 13.41 -18.70 8.48
C LYS A 3 12.03 -19.07 7.94
N LEU A 4 11.24 -19.77 8.74
CA LEU A 4 9.86 -20.09 8.38
C LEU A 4 9.00 -18.84 8.54
N ILE A 5 8.43 -18.36 7.43
CA ILE A 5 7.45 -17.26 7.44
C ILE A 5 6.07 -17.90 7.25
N THR A 6 5.21 -17.78 8.26
CA THR A 6 3.81 -18.20 8.17
C THR A 6 2.95 -16.97 7.96
N MET A 7 2.06 -17.03 6.97
CA MET A 7 1.25 -15.88 6.56
C MET A 7 -0.22 -16.29 6.58
N THR A 8 -1.06 -15.43 7.15
CA THR A 8 -2.51 -15.66 7.18
C THR A 8 -3.22 -14.36 6.80
N THR A 9 -4.07 -14.44 5.78
CA THR A 9 -4.81 -13.29 5.22
C THR A 9 -6.32 -13.52 5.28
N GLU A 10 -7.05 -12.55 5.83
CA GLU A 10 -8.52 -12.49 5.82
C GLU A 10 -8.98 -11.21 5.10
N VAL A 11 -9.67 -11.35 3.96
CA VAL A 11 -10.25 -10.20 3.22
C VAL A 11 -11.67 -10.52 2.73
N ASN A 12 -12.50 -9.48 2.72
CA ASN A 12 -13.93 -9.54 2.43
C ASN A 12 -14.29 -9.56 0.92
N ARG A 13 -13.31 -9.58 0.00
CA ARG A 13 -13.52 -9.71 -1.47
C ARG A 13 -12.31 -10.36 -2.16
N ARG A 14 -12.51 -11.50 -2.83
CA ARG A 14 -11.45 -12.39 -3.37
C ARG A 14 -10.41 -11.71 -4.27
N VAL A 15 -10.84 -10.78 -5.14
CA VAL A 15 -9.94 -10.14 -6.11
C VAL A 15 -9.05 -9.07 -5.46
N MET A 16 -9.52 -8.42 -4.39
CA MET A 16 -8.79 -7.30 -3.80
C MET A 16 -7.48 -7.74 -3.13
N GLU A 17 -7.40 -8.96 -2.60
CA GLU A 17 -6.15 -9.50 -2.03
C GLU A 17 -5.04 -9.73 -3.03
N MET A 18 -5.43 -9.94 -4.29
CA MET A 18 -4.50 -10.16 -5.39
C MET A 18 -3.97 -8.85 -5.95
N VAL A 19 -4.52 -7.71 -5.52
CA VAL A 19 -4.14 -6.39 -6.02
C VAL A 19 -3.59 -5.50 -4.91
N VAL A 20 -4.21 -5.52 -3.73
CA VAL A 20 -3.86 -4.69 -2.58
C VAL A 20 -3.11 -5.52 -1.55
N PHE A 21 -1.99 -5.00 -1.08
CA PHE A 21 -1.08 -5.71 -0.18
C PHE A 21 -0.57 -4.79 0.95
N PRO A 22 -0.27 -5.36 2.13
CA PRO A 22 0.48 -4.64 3.16
C PRO A 22 1.94 -4.47 2.74
N ILE A 23 2.52 -3.33 3.11
CA ILE A 23 3.96 -3.04 2.99
C ILE A 23 4.58 -3.22 4.37
N ILE A 24 5.63 -4.05 4.43
CA ILE A 24 6.29 -4.45 5.67
C ILE A 24 7.77 -4.10 5.57
N LYS A 25 8.29 -3.51 6.64
CA LYS A 25 9.72 -3.25 6.85
C LYS A 25 10.28 -4.27 7.82
N ALA A 26 11.37 -4.94 7.44
CA ALA A 26 12.23 -5.69 8.34
C ALA A 26 13.46 -4.84 8.69
N LEU A 27 13.79 -4.77 9.98
CA LEU A 27 14.97 -4.11 10.52
C LEU A 27 15.88 -5.17 11.15
N TYR A 28 17.16 -5.13 10.82
CA TYR A 28 18.17 -6.06 11.33
C TYR A 28 19.19 -5.30 12.16
N TYR A 29 19.25 -5.58 13.47
CA TYR A 29 20.09 -4.88 14.42
C TYR A 29 21.46 -5.57 14.61
N PRO A 30 22.49 -4.85 15.08
CA PRO A 30 23.83 -5.41 15.27
C PRO A 30 23.91 -6.59 16.25
N ASP A 31 23.00 -6.64 17.24
CA ASP A 31 22.87 -7.70 18.24
C ASP A 31 22.20 -8.98 17.68
N GLY A 32 21.81 -8.97 16.41
CA GLY A 32 21.08 -10.07 15.76
C GLY A 32 19.56 -9.99 15.92
N THR A 33 19.03 -8.96 16.60
CA THR A 33 17.61 -8.72 16.73
C THR A 33 17.00 -8.38 15.36
N GLU A 34 15.84 -8.95 15.07
CA GLU A 34 15.08 -8.71 13.85
C GLU A 34 13.67 -8.23 14.21
N ILE A 35 13.27 -7.08 13.67
CA ILE A 35 11.97 -6.46 13.94
C ILE A 35 11.24 -6.24 12.63
N HIS A 36 9.98 -6.66 12.58
CA HIS A 36 9.10 -6.45 11.44
C HIS A 36 7.97 -5.50 11.80
N LYS A 37 7.72 -4.52 10.93
CA LYS A 37 6.70 -3.50 11.13
C LYS A 37 5.84 -3.38 9.89
N LEU A 38 4.52 -3.42 10.07
CA LEU A 38 3.60 -2.97 9.04
C LEU A 38 3.71 -1.46 8.91
N ILE A 39 4.00 -0.97 7.71
CA ILE A 39 4.20 0.47 7.46
C ILE A 39 2.99 1.10 6.77
N GLY A 40 2.33 0.35 5.89
CA GLY A 40 1.19 0.86 5.15
C GLY A 40 0.66 -0.15 4.15
N THR A 41 -0.07 0.36 3.17
CA THR A 41 -0.72 -0.41 2.12
C THR A 41 -0.18 0.02 0.75
N GLY A 42 -0.04 -0.92 -0.17
CA GLY A 42 0.23 -0.67 -1.59
C GLY A 42 -0.73 -1.44 -2.48
N PHE A 43 -0.76 -1.11 -3.76
CA PHE A 43 -1.57 -1.84 -4.73
C PHE A 43 -0.96 -1.87 -6.13
N PHE A 44 -1.19 -2.95 -6.86
CA PHE A 44 -0.68 -3.14 -8.21
C PHE A 44 -1.47 -2.37 -9.27
N LEU A 45 -0.73 -1.69 -10.15
CA LEU A 45 -1.22 -1.06 -11.38
C LEU A 45 -0.78 -1.79 -12.65
N SER A 46 0.08 -2.81 -12.53
CA SER A 46 0.55 -3.58 -13.67
C SER A 46 0.84 -5.02 -13.27
N SER A 47 0.63 -5.96 -14.18
CA SER A 47 1.09 -7.36 -14.08
C SER A 47 2.61 -7.50 -13.93
N LYS A 48 3.38 -6.46 -14.29
CA LYS A 48 4.84 -6.42 -14.09
C LYS A 48 5.25 -6.06 -12.65
N GLY A 49 4.30 -5.96 -11.73
CA GLY A 49 4.58 -5.66 -10.33
C GLY A 49 4.78 -4.17 -10.03
N PHE A 50 4.46 -3.28 -10.97
CA PHE A 50 4.41 -1.84 -10.69
C PHE A 50 3.28 -1.55 -9.69
N PHE A 51 3.59 -0.83 -8.64
CA PHE A 51 2.64 -0.50 -7.57
C PHE A 51 2.65 0.99 -7.24
N LEU A 52 1.56 1.44 -6.62
CA LEU A 52 1.48 2.74 -5.95
C LEU A 52 1.21 2.59 -4.46
N SER A 53 1.59 3.63 -3.72
CA SER A 53 1.30 3.84 -2.30
C SER A 53 1.42 5.34 -1.97
N ALA A 54 1.26 5.70 -0.70
CA ALA A 54 1.50 7.06 -0.24
C ALA A 54 3.01 7.29 -0.08
N ARG A 55 3.48 8.50 -0.33
CA ARG A 55 4.91 8.83 -0.22
C ARG A 55 5.41 8.75 1.21
N HIS A 56 4.63 9.19 2.20
CA HIS A 56 5.04 9.12 3.60
C HIS A 56 5.21 7.67 4.11
N VAL A 57 4.64 6.67 3.42
CA VAL A 57 4.95 5.25 3.69
C VAL A 57 6.42 4.93 3.41
N PHE A 58 7.07 5.65 2.48
CA PHE A 58 8.47 5.42 2.09
C PHE A 58 9.42 6.56 2.49
N GLN A 59 8.93 7.68 2.99
CA GLN A 59 9.75 8.84 3.36
C GLN A 59 9.37 9.42 4.70
N GLY A 60 10.40 9.89 5.43
CA GLY A 60 10.25 10.45 6.77
C GLY A 60 10.59 9.43 7.86
N ARG A 61 10.54 9.90 9.10
CA ARG A 61 10.84 9.09 10.29
C ARG A 61 9.78 7.99 10.46
N GLY A 62 10.22 6.78 10.75
CA GLY A 62 9.38 5.59 10.90
C GLY A 62 8.89 4.98 9.58
N SER A 63 9.23 5.55 8.43
CA SER A 63 8.83 5.05 7.11
C SER A 63 9.50 3.71 6.75
N ALA A 64 9.09 3.12 5.63
CA ALA A 64 9.63 1.85 5.12
C ALA A 64 11.12 1.92 4.79
N LEU A 65 11.63 3.11 4.46
CA LEU A 65 13.04 3.34 4.13
C LEU A 65 13.83 3.97 5.28
N ASP A 66 13.18 4.23 6.42
CA ASP A 66 13.88 4.68 7.62
C ASP A 66 14.57 3.50 8.29
N LEU A 67 15.91 3.56 8.34
CA LEU A 67 16.76 2.57 8.96
C LEU A 67 16.63 2.59 10.49
N GLU A 68 16.13 3.67 11.08
CA GLU A 68 16.12 3.86 12.54
C GLU A 68 17.55 3.63 13.08
N ASP A 69 17.71 2.82 14.14
CA ASP A 69 19.00 2.42 14.71
C ASP A 69 19.51 1.05 14.19
N ALA A 70 18.87 0.50 13.16
CA ALA A 70 19.22 -0.82 12.63
C ALA A 70 20.49 -0.77 11.77
N LYS A 71 21.14 -1.93 11.59
CA LYS A 71 22.31 -2.08 10.71
C LYS A 71 21.90 -2.14 9.23
N SER A 72 20.80 -2.80 8.94
CA SER A 72 20.23 -2.91 7.60
C SER A 72 18.71 -3.04 7.66
N LEU A 73 18.06 -2.83 6.52
CA LEU A 73 16.62 -3.03 6.37
C LEU A 73 16.31 -3.84 5.11
N ALA A 74 15.11 -4.41 5.08
CA ALA A 74 14.48 -4.91 3.86
C ALA A 74 13.02 -4.49 3.82
N VAL A 75 12.47 -4.30 2.62
CA VAL A 75 11.07 -3.95 2.41
C VAL A 75 10.42 -5.02 1.56
N TYR A 76 9.27 -5.52 1.99
CA TYR A 76 8.54 -6.55 1.26
C TYR A 76 7.03 -6.36 1.41
N CYS A 77 6.27 -7.03 0.54
CA CYS A 77 4.83 -7.10 0.63
C CYS A 77 4.33 -8.52 0.84
N VAL A 78 3.11 -8.64 1.35
CA VAL A 78 2.37 -9.92 1.42
C VAL A 78 1.31 -9.92 0.33
N HIS A 79 1.47 -10.77 -0.66
CA HIS A 79 0.61 -10.78 -1.83
C HIS A 79 -0.10 -12.14 -1.94
N SER A 80 -1.43 -12.14 -2.04
CA SER A 80 -2.18 -13.36 -2.33
C SER A 80 -2.12 -13.66 -3.83
N VAL A 81 -1.35 -14.66 -4.24
CA VAL A 81 -1.31 -15.10 -5.65
C VAL A 81 -2.30 -16.23 -5.89
N HIS A 82 -2.74 -16.32 -7.16
CA HIS A 82 -3.65 -17.35 -7.67
C HIS A 82 -5.07 -17.32 -7.05
N ILE A 83 -6.06 -17.90 -7.74
CA ILE A 83 -7.46 -17.97 -7.25
C ILE A 83 -7.60 -18.71 -5.91
N LYS A 84 -6.59 -19.50 -5.54
CA LYS A 84 -6.49 -20.23 -4.27
C LYS A 84 -5.96 -19.38 -3.11
N ARG A 85 -5.64 -18.08 -3.33
CA ARG A 85 -5.19 -17.12 -2.30
C ARG A 85 -3.97 -17.61 -1.53
N LYS A 86 -2.95 -18.11 -2.23
CA LYS A 86 -1.69 -18.49 -1.58
C LYS A 86 -0.93 -17.21 -1.23
N PRO A 87 -0.63 -16.91 0.05
CA PRO A 87 0.13 -15.73 0.41
C PRO A 87 1.62 -15.94 0.07
N VAL A 88 2.22 -14.95 -0.59
CA VAL A 88 3.66 -14.87 -0.82
C VAL A 88 4.24 -13.59 -0.26
N ALA A 89 5.42 -13.69 0.32
CA ALA A 89 6.23 -12.53 0.62
C ALA A 89 7.12 -12.19 -0.59
N ARG A 90 7.10 -10.94 -1.04
CA ARG A 90 7.89 -10.48 -2.21
C ARG A 90 8.65 -9.23 -1.86
N TYR A 91 9.92 -9.14 -2.27
CA TYR A 91 10.69 -7.92 -2.06
C TYR A 91 10.13 -6.76 -2.87
N ILE A 92 10.13 -5.59 -2.25
CA ILE A 92 9.99 -4.32 -2.93
C ILE A 92 11.40 -3.87 -3.32
N ASP A 93 11.62 -3.65 -4.61
CA ASP A 93 12.89 -3.10 -5.10
C ASP A 93 12.99 -1.64 -4.64
N VAL A 94 13.73 -1.43 -3.54
CA VAL A 94 13.94 -0.13 -2.91
C VAL A 94 14.59 0.87 -3.87
N ALA A 95 15.46 0.42 -4.78
CA ALA A 95 16.11 1.30 -5.75
C ALA A 95 15.15 1.81 -6.82
N SER A 96 14.06 1.06 -7.08
CA SER A 96 13.02 1.47 -8.01
C SER A 96 12.05 2.53 -7.48
N ILE A 97 12.04 2.77 -6.16
CA ILE A 97 11.06 3.68 -5.54
C ILE A 97 11.27 5.12 -6.03
N LYS A 98 10.20 5.69 -6.58
CA LYS A 98 10.09 7.11 -6.94
C LYS A 98 8.95 7.75 -6.14
N THR A 99 9.17 8.98 -5.71
CA THR A 99 8.23 9.71 -4.86
C THR A 99 7.91 11.08 -5.42
N ARG A 100 6.69 11.55 -5.23
CA ARG A 100 6.22 12.86 -5.65
C ARG A 100 5.73 13.67 -4.45
N LYS A 101 6.38 14.80 -4.17
CA LYS A 101 6.01 15.70 -3.06
C LYS A 101 4.74 16.50 -3.35
N ASP A 102 4.42 16.69 -4.62
CA ASP A 102 3.26 17.43 -5.13
C ASP A 102 1.98 16.58 -5.21
N THR A 103 2.01 15.35 -4.69
CA THR A 103 0.84 14.44 -4.60
C THR A 103 0.88 13.53 -3.38
N ASP A 104 1.99 13.46 -2.65
CA ASP A 104 2.26 12.43 -1.65
C ASP A 104 2.04 11.00 -2.15
N ILE A 105 2.43 10.75 -3.40
CA ILE A 105 2.37 9.43 -4.02
C ILE A 105 3.79 8.89 -4.18
N ALA A 106 3.96 7.60 -3.87
CA ALA A 106 5.13 6.81 -4.22
C ALA A 106 4.75 5.67 -5.15
N GLY A 107 5.68 5.27 -6.00
CA GLY A 107 5.55 4.07 -6.81
C GLY A 107 6.89 3.38 -7.01
N GLY A 108 6.84 2.11 -7.37
CA GLY A 108 8.02 1.29 -7.65
C GLY A 108 7.61 -0.11 -8.09
N TYR A 109 8.54 -1.04 -7.97
CA TYR A 109 8.35 -2.42 -8.42
C TYR A 109 8.48 -3.41 -7.27
N VAL A 110 7.61 -4.42 -7.30
CA VAL A 110 7.72 -5.63 -6.49
C VAL A 110 8.40 -6.70 -7.33
N GLU A 111 9.48 -7.28 -6.81
CA GLU A 111 10.20 -8.37 -7.45
C GLU A 111 9.28 -9.57 -7.73
N THR A 112 9.52 -10.27 -8.83
CA THR A 112 8.76 -11.49 -9.19
C THR A 112 9.12 -12.70 -8.34
N ASN A 113 10.17 -12.61 -7.53
CA ASN A 113 10.73 -13.73 -6.78
C ASN A 113 10.49 -13.56 -5.27
N GLN A 114 10.31 -14.68 -4.58
CA GLN A 114 10.22 -14.70 -3.12
C GLN A 114 11.63 -14.74 -2.54
N PHE A 115 12.09 -13.63 -1.95
CA PHE A 115 13.38 -13.57 -1.27
C PHE A 115 14.59 -14.03 -2.12
N GLY A 116 14.62 -13.74 -3.42
CA GLY A 116 15.71 -14.14 -4.32
C GLY A 116 15.83 -15.65 -4.57
N LYS A 117 14.84 -16.45 -4.15
CA LYS A 117 14.73 -17.88 -4.48
C LYS A 117 13.38 -18.12 -5.15
N GLY A 118 13.34 -19.01 -6.15
CA GLY A 118 12.06 -19.51 -6.65
C GLY A 118 11.38 -20.25 -5.50
N ASP A 119 10.17 -19.83 -5.13
CA ASP A 119 9.32 -20.71 -4.36
C ASP A 119 8.86 -21.81 -5.32
N ASN A 120 9.34 -23.04 -5.12
CA ASN A 120 8.91 -24.18 -5.94
C ASN A 120 7.40 -24.45 -5.80
N SER A 121 6.71 -23.81 -4.85
CA SER A 121 5.28 -23.95 -4.62
C SER A 121 4.41 -23.04 -5.50
N ILE A 122 5.01 -22.05 -6.17
CA ILE A 122 4.33 -21.05 -7.02
C ILE A 122 5.14 -20.80 -8.29
N THR A 123 4.52 -21.03 -9.44
CA THR A 123 5.21 -20.90 -10.74
C THR A 123 5.41 -19.43 -11.12
N GLU A 124 6.41 -19.14 -11.97
CA GLU A 124 6.55 -17.79 -12.56
C GLU A 124 5.29 -17.34 -13.30
N GLU A 125 4.55 -18.27 -13.89
CA GLU A 125 3.28 -17.98 -14.58
C GLU A 125 2.20 -17.54 -13.59
N GLU A 126 2.06 -18.22 -12.44
CA GLU A 126 1.16 -17.82 -11.36
C GLU A 126 1.53 -16.43 -10.81
N MET A 127 2.83 -16.09 -10.74
CA MET A 127 3.32 -14.77 -10.36
C MET A 127 3.04 -13.69 -11.43
N ARG A 128 3.22 -14.01 -12.72
CA ARG A 128 2.96 -13.07 -13.83
C ARG A 128 1.48 -12.76 -14.00
N ASN A 129 0.61 -13.69 -13.62
CA ASN A 129 -0.85 -13.51 -13.61
C ASN A 129 -1.34 -12.78 -12.34
N THR A 130 -0.52 -11.89 -11.78
CA THR A 130 -0.92 -11.00 -10.68
C THR A 130 -2.06 -10.09 -11.14
N ALA A 131 -3.15 -10.07 -10.37
CA ALA A 131 -4.24 -9.14 -10.60
C ALA A 131 -3.74 -7.71 -10.39
N HIS A 132 -4.21 -6.78 -11.21
CA HIS A 132 -3.85 -5.38 -11.12
C HIS A 132 -5.06 -4.51 -11.48
N PHE A 133 -5.07 -3.27 -11.00
CA PHE A 133 -6.10 -2.33 -11.42
C PHE A 133 -5.80 -1.81 -12.81
N ASN A 134 -6.72 -2.06 -13.73
CA ASN A 134 -6.64 -1.56 -15.11
C ASN A 134 -7.32 -0.21 -15.30
N TYR A 135 -8.07 0.27 -14.31
CA TYR A 135 -8.88 1.47 -14.43
C TYR A 135 -8.51 2.48 -13.36
N THR A 136 -7.77 3.50 -13.78
CA THR A 136 -7.56 4.72 -13.01
C THR A 136 -8.19 5.90 -13.74
N THR A 137 -8.55 6.94 -12.99
CA THR A 137 -8.97 8.21 -13.57
C THR A 137 -8.22 9.36 -12.92
N ILE A 138 -7.89 10.35 -13.74
CA ILE A 138 -7.30 11.63 -13.32
C ILE A 138 -8.33 12.76 -13.30
N LYS A 139 -9.59 12.46 -13.66
CA LYS A 139 -10.67 13.45 -13.67
C LYS A 139 -11.04 13.83 -12.25
N ASP A 140 -11.38 15.09 -12.07
CA ASP A 140 -11.94 15.57 -10.81
C ASP A 140 -13.25 14.87 -10.50
N ILE A 141 -13.39 14.46 -9.25
CA ILE A 141 -14.56 13.72 -8.77
C ILE A 141 -15.47 14.68 -7.99
N PRO A 142 -16.78 14.76 -8.32
CA PRO A 142 -17.68 15.69 -7.65
C PRO A 142 -17.79 15.43 -6.13
N VAL A 143 -17.93 16.51 -5.37
CA VAL A 143 -18.31 16.44 -3.95
C VAL A 143 -19.66 15.73 -3.80
N GLY A 144 -19.79 14.91 -2.76
CA GLY A 144 -20.95 14.05 -2.52
C GLY A 144 -20.85 12.67 -3.19
N THR A 145 -19.87 12.46 -4.08
CA THR A 145 -19.64 11.15 -4.71
C THR A 145 -19.28 10.11 -3.65
N GLY A 146 -20.01 8.98 -3.65
CA GLY A 146 -19.70 7.84 -2.81
C GLY A 146 -18.40 7.16 -3.22
N ILE A 147 -17.56 6.81 -2.25
CA ILE A 147 -16.24 6.22 -2.45
C ILE A 147 -16.01 5.06 -1.49
N TRP A 148 -15.01 4.25 -1.78
CA TRP A 148 -14.58 3.17 -0.90
C TRP A 148 -13.10 2.86 -1.07
N THR A 149 -12.49 2.22 -0.07
CA THR A 149 -11.11 1.75 -0.09
C THR A 149 -11.00 0.35 0.52
N VAL A 150 -9.92 -0.35 0.20
CA VAL A 150 -9.50 -1.57 0.90
C VAL A 150 -8.06 -1.35 1.34
N ALA A 151 -7.77 -1.64 2.60
CA ALA A 151 -6.43 -1.46 3.15
C ALA A 151 -6.15 -2.40 4.33
N TYR A 152 -4.92 -2.36 4.87
CA TYR A 152 -4.48 -3.25 5.96
C TYR A 152 -4.19 -2.48 7.26
N PRO A 153 -5.21 -1.95 7.96
CA PRO A 153 -4.97 -1.09 9.12
C PRO A 153 -4.61 -1.81 10.42
N LEU A 154 -4.88 -3.12 10.52
CA LEU A 154 -4.75 -3.89 11.76
C LEU A 154 -3.83 -5.12 11.59
N ALA A 155 -2.86 -5.08 10.68
CA ALA A 155 -1.94 -6.21 10.54
C ALA A 155 -1.01 -6.28 11.76
N VAL A 156 -0.89 -7.48 12.33
CA VAL A 156 -0.04 -7.78 13.47
C VAL A 156 1.10 -8.66 12.98
N VAL A 157 2.33 -8.29 13.35
CA VAL A 157 3.51 -9.11 13.08
C VAL A 157 4.03 -9.65 14.40
N ASN A 158 4.00 -10.98 14.54
CA ASN A 158 4.46 -11.69 15.73
C ASN A 158 5.76 -12.44 15.41
N SER A 159 6.81 -12.18 16.18
CA SER A 159 8.04 -12.97 16.14
C SER A 159 7.81 -14.33 16.82
N LEU A 160 8.29 -15.42 16.21
CA LEU A 160 8.18 -16.78 16.76
C LEU A 160 9.49 -17.20 17.44
N GLU A 161 9.39 -17.98 18.52
CA GLU A 161 10.54 -18.43 19.33
C GLU A 161 11.63 -19.18 18.55
N LYS A 162 11.28 -19.84 17.43
CA LYS A 162 12.23 -20.60 16.60
C LYS A 162 12.83 -19.79 15.44
N GLY A 163 12.86 -18.46 15.56
CA GLY A 163 13.38 -17.56 14.52
C GLY A 163 12.51 -17.47 13.27
N GLY A 164 11.24 -17.91 13.36
CA GLY A 164 10.23 -17.68 12.33
C GLY A 164 9.45 -16.38 12.58
N ILE A 165 8.68 -15.94 11.60
CA ILE A 165 7.79 -14.77 11.74
C ILE A 165 6.39 -15.20 11.33
N HIS A 166 5.40 -14.87 12.16
CA HIS A 166 3.99 -15.00 11.80
C HIS A 166 3.44 -13.62 11.47
N ILE A 167 3.04 -13.44 10.22
CA ILE A 167 2.37 -12.22 9.76
C ILE A 167 0.88 -12.52 9.66
N TYR A 168 0.10 -11.92 10.56
CA TYR A 168 -1.35 -11.91 10.47
C TYR A 168 -1.79 -10.58 9.89
N SER A 169 -2.26 -10.58 8.64
CA SER A 169 -2.75 -9.39 7.98
C SER A 169 -4.23 -9.51 7.68
N LYS A 170 -5.02 -8.67 8.35
CA LYS A 170 -6.44 -8.50 8.07
C LYS A 170 -6.62 -7.24 7.26
N SER A 171 -7.25 -7.36 6.08
CA SER A 171 -7.70 -6.17 5.38
C SER A 171 -9.11 -5.82 5.81
N ASP A 172 -9.45 -4.55 5.63
CA ASP A 172 -10.79 -4.04 5.89
C ASP A 172 -11.21 -3.10 4.76
N MET A 173 -12.52 -2.92 4.62
CA MET A 173 -13.11 -2.08 3.58
C MET A 173 -13.86 -0.94 4.22
N TYR A 174 -13.47 0.27 3.86
CA TYR A 174 -14.11 1.50 4.35
C TYR A 174 -14.89 2.15 3.22
N LYS A 175 -16.03 2.74 3.56
CA LYS A 175 -16.89 3.48 2.65
C LYS A 175 -17.11 4.87 3.20
N GLY A 176 -17.34 5.81 2.29
CA GLY A 176 -17.69 7.18 2.62
C GLY A 176 -18.10 7.93 1.37
N LYS A 177 -17.98 9.25 1.41
CA LYS A 177 -18.17 10.15 0.29
C LYS A 177 -17.16 11.30 0.37
N ILE A 178 -16.94 11.93 -0.78
CA ILE A 178 -16.17 13.17 -0.84
C ILE A 178 -16.98 14.28 -0.16
N THR A 179 -16.40 14.95 0.81
CA THR A 179 -17.02 16.09 1.52
C THR A 179 -16.49 17.42 1.00
N LYS A 180 -15.22 17.49 0.56
CA LYS A 180 -14.61 18.67 -0.06
C LYS A 180 -13.55 18.28 -1.09
N HIS A 181 -13.30 19.17 -2.05
CA HIS A 181 -12.23 19.05 -3.03
C HIS A 181 -11.27 20.23 -2.89
N TYR A 182 -9.97 19.94 -2.83
CA TYR A 182 -8.88 20.91 -2.73
C TYR A 182 -7.97 20.78 -3.96
N PRO A 183 -8.28 21.45 -5.08
CA PRO A 183 -7.54 21.28 -6.34
C PRO A 183 -6.11 21.84 -6.29
N GLU A 184 -5.77 22.68 -5.31
CA GLU A 184 -4.42 23.27 -5.13
C GLU A 184 -3.77 22.85 -3.79
N GLY A 185 -4.43 21.95 -3.05
CA GLY A 185 -4.07 21.62 -1.67
C GLY A 185 -4.93 22.34 -0.62
N ARG A 186 -4.99 21.73 0.57
CA ARG A 186 -5.74 22.24 1.73
C ARG A 186 -4.95 23.30 2.48
N ASP A 187 -3.65 23.07 2.64
CA ASP A 187 -2.75 23.93 3.42
C ASP A 187 -1.30 23.84 2.91
N ARG A 188 -0.41 24.71 3.37
CA ARG A 188 1.00 24.76 2.91
C ARG A 188 1.91 23.70 3.53
N GLY A 189 1.44 22.91 4.49
CA GLY A 189 2.25 21.99 5.28
C GLY A 189 1.93 20.52 5.01
N LEU A 190 0.82 20.04 5.56
CA LEU A 190 0.47 18.62 5.58
C LEU A 190 -0.16 18.15 4.26
N LEU A 191 -0.94 19.01 3.59
CA LEU A 191 -1.68 18.68 2.38
C LEU A 191 -1.54 19.81 1.35
N SER A 192 -0.30 20.05 0.93
CA SER A 192 0.05 21.11 -0.04
C SER A 192 -0.11 20.69 -1.50
N TRP A 193 -0.95 19.69 -1.75
CA TRP A 193 -1.17 19.09 -3.06
C TRP A 193 -2.64 18.75 -3.28
N PRO A 194 -3.05 18.52 -4.54
CA PRO A 194 -4.44 18.25 -4.87
C PRO A 194 -4.99 17.03 -4.13
N ALA A 195 -6.05 17.23 -3.35
CA ALA A 195 -6.57 16.24 -2.43
C ALA A 195 -8.10 16.38 -2.25
N TYR A 196 -8.71 15.32 -1.74
CA TYR A 196 -10.11 15.31 -1.33
C TYR A 196 -10.21 15.09 0.16
N GLU A 197 -11.14 15.80 0.79
CA GLU A 197 -11.64 15.46 2.13
C GLU A 197 -12.79 14.48 1.99
N THR A 198 -12.86 13.52 2.90
CA THR A 198 -13.88 12.47 2.91
C THR A 198 -14.33 12.18 4.33
N ASP A 199 -15.53 11.63 4.47
CA ASP A 199 -16.04 11.07 5.74
C ASP A 199 -15.76 9.57 5.88
N MET A 200 -14.88 9.03 5.02
CA MET A 200 -14.44 7.64 5.09
C MET A 200 -13.54 7.46 6.31
N GLU A 201 -13.91 6.55 7.21
CA GLU A 201 -13.12 6.21 8.41
C GLU A 201 -11.83 5.49 7.99
N ILE A 202 -10.70 6.19 8.00
CA ILE A 202 -9.39 5.61 7.67
C ILE A 202 -8.61 5.37 8.97
N LYS A 203 -8.33 4.10 9.27
CA LYS A 203 -7.51 3.70 10.42
C LYS A 203 -6.01 3.72 10.08
N GLY A 204 -5.15 3.81 11.10
CA GLY A 204 -3.70 3.71 10.92
C GLY A 204 -3.32 2.45 10.14
N GLY A 205 -2.31 2.51 9.25
CA GLY A 205 -1.94 1.41 8.35
C GLY A 205 -2.74 1.33 7.04
N ALA A 206 -3.82 2.11 6.89
CA ALA A 206 -4.56 2.19 5.63
C ALA A 206 -3.92 3.14 4.59
N SER A 207 -2.94 3.95 5.01
CA SER A 207 -2.18 4.84 4.13
C SER A 207 -1.59 4.09 2.94
N GLY A 208 -1.72 4.67 1.76
CA GLY A 208 -1.28 4.08 0.51
C GLY A 208 -2.29 3.14 -0.16
N GLY A 209 -3.40 2.82 0.50
CA GLY A 209 -4.50 2.05 -0.10
C GLY A 209 -5.17 2.79 -1.27
N PRO A 210 -5.69 2.08 -2.28
CA PRO A 210 -6.39 2.68 -3.40
C PRO A 210 -7.78 3.17 -2.99
N VAL A 211 -8.24 4.27 -3.59
CA VAL A 211 -9.59 4.82 -3.36
C VAL A 211 -10.38 4.75 -4.66
N PHE A 212 -11.55 4.11 -4.57
CA PHE A 212 -12.41 3.81 -5.70
C PHE A 212 -13.70 4.63 -5.67
N ILE A 213 -14.22 4.91 -6.86
CA ILE A 213 -15.55 5.49 -7.02
C ILE A 213 -16.60 4.37 -6.81
N SER A 214 -17.64 4.65 -6.02
CA SER A 214 -18.73 3.69 -5.83
C SER A 214 -19.54 3.52 -7.11
N GLY A 215 -19.87 2.27 -7.47
CA GLY A 215 -20.66 1.96 -8.67
C GLY A 215 -19.91 2.04 -10.00
N SER A 216 -18.62 2.40 -10.02
CA SER A 216 -17.83 2.58 -11.26
C SER A 216 -17.14 1.32 -11.79
N GLY A 217 -17.42 0.14 -11.24
CA GLY A 217 -16.69 -1.08 -11.61
C GLY A 217 -15.23 -1.11 -11.11
N GLY A 218 -14.86 -0.28 -10.13
CA GLY A 218 -13.53 -0.30 -9.51
C GLY A 218 -12.52 0.68 -10.10
N VAL A 219 -12.98 1.80 -10.65
CA VAL A 219 -12.08 2.89 -11.06
C VAL A 219 -11.46 3.55 -9.84
N ALA A 220 -10.13 3.47 -9.73
CA ALA A 220 -9.36 4.16 -8.69
C ALA A 220 -9.02 5.59 -9.14
N PHE A 221 -9.10 6.56 -8.23
CA PHE A 221 -8.85 7.97 -8.55
C PHE A 221 -7.91 8.67 -7.57
N ALA A 222 -7.62 8.01 -6.44
CA ALA A 222 -6.81 8.56 -5.37
C ALA A 222 -6.14 7.48 -4.53
N VAL A 223 -5.24 7.90 -3.65
CA VAL A 223 -4.55 7.09 -2.64
C VAL A 223 -4.89 7.60 -1.24
N ASN A 224 -5.15 6.70 -0.30
CA ASN A 224 -5.31 7.05 1.12
C ASN A 224 -4.06 7.76 1.63
N CYS A 225 -4.21 8.98 2.15
CA CYS A 225 -3.10 9.75 2.69
C CYS A 225 -3.11 9.71 4.22
N THR A 226 -4.04 10.43 4.84
CA THR A 226 -4.07 10.60 6.30
C THR A 226 -5.50 10.68 6.80
N GLY A 227 -5.73 10.20 8.02
CA GLY A 227 -6.98 10.35 8.76
C GLY A 227 -6.74 11.23 10.00
N ILE A 228 -7.73 12.04 10.36
CA ILE A 228 -7.75 12.80 11.62
C ILE A 228 -8.82 12.16 12.52
N ASP A 229 -8.36 11.32 13.44
CA ASP A 229 -9.15 10.80 14.56
C ASP A 229 -9.34 11.92 15.60
N PRO A 230 -10.54 12.11 16.21
CA PRO A 230 -11.76 11.29 16.17
C PRO A 230 -12.85 11.76 15.21
N HIS A 231 -12.57 12.72 14.33
CA HIS A 231 -13.63 13.40 13.58
C HIS A 231 -14.10 12.67 12.32
N CYS A 232 -13.65 11.43 12.09
CA CYS A 232 -13.87 10.66 10.86
C CYS A 232 -13.59 11.48 9.58
N VAL A 233 -12.69 12.46 9.66
CA VAL A 233 -12.24 13.24 8.52
C VAL A 233 -10.97 12.59 8.01
N SER A 234 -10.97 12.23 6.73
CA SER A 234 -9.79 11.69 6.09
C SER A 234 -9.51 12.38 4.76
N TYR A 235 -8.25 12.28 4.35
CA TYR A 235 -7.76 12.90 3.14
C TYR A 235 -7.15 11.87 2.21
N VAL A 236 -7.49 12.01 0.94
CA VAL A 236 -6.99 11.13 -0.13
C VAL A 236 -6.32 11.98 -1.20
N SER A 237 -5.14 11.56 -1.64
CA SER A 237 -4.34 12.25 -2.64
C SER A 237 -4.81 11.94 -4.04
N SER A 238 -5.11 12.98 -4.84
CA SER A 238 -5.64 12.83 -6.19
C SER A 238 -4.60 12.30 -7.18
N PHE A 239 -5.03 11.49 -8.15
CA PHE A 239 -4.21 11.14 -9.31
C PHE A 239 -4.12 12.24 -10.36
N ALA A 240 -4.97 13.27 -10.31
CA ALA A 240 -4.99 14.37 -11.28
C ALA A 240 -3.59 14.92 -11.64
N PRO A 241 -2.68 15.18 -10.67
CA PRO A 241 -1.39 15.79 -10.98
C PRO A 241 -0.34 14.81 -11.54
N LEU A 242 -0.67 13.51 -11.62
CA LEU A 242 0.26 12.52 -12.18
C LEU A 242 0.47 12.72 -13.69
N VAL A 243 -0.45 13.40 -14.38
CA VAL A 243 -0.38 13.68 -15.81
C VAL A 243 0.10 15.12 -16.10
N SER A 244 0.15 16.01 -15.10
CA SER A 244 0.72 17.34 -15.24
C SER A 244 2.24 17.30 -15.05
N ASN A 245 2.99 16.97 -16.12
CA ASN A 245 4.18 17.69 -16.61
C ASN A 245 4.99 16.84 -17.60
N SER A 246 4.63 16.95 -18.87
CA SER A 246 5.58 17.01 -19.99
C SER A 246 5.44 18.37 -20.68
N SER A 247 5.56 19.47 -19.92
CA SER A 247 5.82 20.84 -20.43
C SER A 247 5.80 21.86 -19.29
N LYS A 248 6.97 22.10 -18.68
CA LYS A 248 7.52 23.43 -18.36
C LYS A 248 9.04 23.31 -18.34
#